data_AF-A0A2W4KYB7-F1
#
_entry.id   AF-A0A2W4KYB7-F1
#
_cell.length_a   1.000
_cell.length_b   1.000
_cell.length_c   1.000
_cell.angle_alpha   90.00
_cell.angle_beta   90.00
_cell.angle_gamma   90.00
#
_symmetry.space_group_name_H-M   'P 1'
#
loop_
_entity.id
_entity.type
_entity.pdbx_description
1 polymer ?
#
loop_
_entity_poly.entity_id
_entity_poly.type
_entity_poly.pdbx_seq_one_letter_code
_entity_poly.pdbx_strand_id
1 'polypeptide(L)'
;WHASYTAPYLAWAVACHDRELIAELLEPLDIISLRALAVVLASLVPRPRTRPDDGVIDEVAVRRAAAGEHRGPLTRAERIAAVRLMHQQGARRDLISSRLGVSWATIGRILGSEEPRRRESA
;
A
#
# COMPACT_ATOMS: atom_id res chain seq x y z
N TRP A 1 -24.71 16.17 -11.11
CA TRP A 1 -23.77 15.92 -9.99
C TRP A 1 -22.73 17.01 -10.00
N HIS A 2 -22.72 17.89 -8.98
CA HIS A 2 -21.77 19.00 -8.90
C HIS A 2 -20.41 18.49 -8.38
N ALA A 3 -19.35 18.67 -9.18
CA ALA A 3 -17.98 18.22 -8.87
C ALA A 3 -17.42 18.72 -7.53
N SER A 4 -17.97 19.81 -6.98
CA SER A 4 -17.62 20.38 -5.67
C SER A 4 -17.93 19.48 -4.49
N TYR A 5 -18.86 18.52 -4.62
CA TYR A 5 -19.19 17.57 -3.55
C TYR A 5 -18.53 16.20 -3.74
N THR A 6 -18.18 15.79 -4.97
CA THR A 6 -17.65 14.45 -5.24
C THR A 6 -16.22 14.27 -4.69
N ALA A 7 -15.37 15.29 -4.77
CA ALA A 7 -13.97 15.15 -4.36
C ALA A 7 -13.75 14.92 -2.85
N PRO A 8 -14.42 15.65 -1.92
CA PRO A 8 -14.33 15.36 -0.49
C PRO A 8 -14.85 13.96 -0.10
N TYR A 9 -15.93 13.51 -0.72
CA TYR A 9 -16.52 12.19 -0.44
C TYR A 9 -15.69 11.04 -1.02
N LEU A 10 -15.11 11.23 -2.21
CA LEU A 10 -14.18 10.25 -2.78
C LEU A 10 -12.90 10.13 -1.92
N ALA A 11 -12.37 11.25 -1.43
CA ALA A 11 -11.22 11.23 -0.53
C ALA A 11 -11.52 10.50 0.79
N TRP A 12 -12.72 10.71 1.35
CA TRP A 12 -13.20 9.98 2.53
C TRP A 12 -13.36 8.47 2.27
N ALA A 13 -14.00 8.09 1.16
CA ALA A 13 -14.19 6.69 0.78
C ALA A 13 -12.85 5.96 0.58
N VAL A 14 -11.86 6.63 -0.04
CA VAL A 14 -10.49 6.11 -0.19
C VAL A 14 -9.80 5.93 1.17
N ALA A 15 -9.94 6.89 2.09
CA ALA A 15 -9.37 6.79 3.43
C ALA A 15 -10.00 5.65 4.27
N CYS A 16 -11.27 5.35 4.03
CA CYS A 16 -12.01 4.27 4.70
C CYS A 16 -11.88 2.91 3.99
N HIS A 17 -11.18 2.83 2.86
CA HIS A 17 -11.10 1.63 2.01
C HIS A 17 -12.46 1.10 1.54
N ASP A 18 -13.45 1.98 1.38
CA ASP A 18 -14.80 1.62 0.94
C ASP A 18 -14.86 1.47 -0.59
N ARG A 19 -14.67 0.24 -1.07
CA ARG A 19 -14.56 -0.08 -2.49
C ARG A 19 -15.85 0.13 -3.27
N GLU A 20 -16.99 -0.05 -2.62
CA GLU A 20 -18.31 0.03 -3.25
C GLU A 20 -18.66 1.49 -3.52
N LEU A 21 -18.47 2.35 -2.51
CA LEU A 21 -18.65 3.79 -2.65
C LEU A 21 -17.65 4.42 -3.63
N ILE A 22 -16.40 3.95 -3.66
CA ILE A 22 -15.44 4.40 -4.69
C ILE A 22 -15.94 4.06 -6.09
N ALA A 23 -16.46 2.86 -6.31
CA ALA A 23 -16.97 2.45 -7.61
C ALA A 23 -18.18 3.31 -8.02
N GLU A 24 -19.13 3.52 -7.12
CA GLU A 24 -20.32 4.36 -7.35
C GLU A 24 -19.95 5.81 -7.70
N LEU A 25 -18.98 6.39 -6.99
CA LEU A 25 -18.53 7.76 -7.22
C LEU A 25 -17.75 7.94 -8.53
N LEU A 26 -17.16 6.86 -9.05
CA LEU A 26 -16.36 6.87 -10.30
C LEU A 26 -17.14 6.40 -11.53
N GLU A 27 -18.20 5.60 -11.35
CA GLU A 27 -19.07 5.07 -12.41
C GLU A 27 -19.59 6.14 -13.39
N PRO A 28 -20.05 7.33 -12.96
CA PRO A 28 -20.56 8.33 -13.89
C PRO A 28 -19.47 9.11 -14.64
N LEU A 29 -18.18 8.89 -14.37
CA LEU A 29 -17.09 9.63 -15.01
C LEU A 29 -16.70 8.96 -16.32
N ASP A 30 -16.71 9.74 -17.40
CA ASP A 30 -16.10 9.30 -18.65
C ASP A 30 -14.57 9.16 -18.54
N ILE A 31 -13.97 8.49 -19.53
CA ILE A 31 -12.54 8.21 -19.55
C ILE A 31 -11.67 9.50 -19.53
N ILE A 32 -12.19 10.62 -20.03
CA ILE A 32 -11.48 11.91 -20.07
C ILE A 32 -11.48 12.52 -18.67
N SER A 33 -12.62 12.48 -17.99
CA SER A 33 -12.84 12.97 -16.63
C SER A 33 -12.04 12.15 -15.62
N LEU A 34 -11.96 10.83 -15.79
CA LEU A 34 -11.08 9.96 -15.00
C LEU A 34 -9.60 10.31 -15.19
N ARG A 35 -9.16 10.58 -16.43
CA ARG A 35 -7.79 11.00 -16.71
C ARG A 35 -7.47 12.36 -16.07
N ALA A 36 -8.39 13.32 -16.17
CA ALA A 36 -8.23 14.63 -15.55
C ALA A 36 -8.16 14.51 -14.01
N LEU A 37 -9.04 13.71 -13.41
CA LEU A 37 -9.01 13.42 -11.98
C LEU A 37 -7.68 12.78 -11.56
N ALA A 38 -7.16 11.82 -12.33
CA ALA A 38 -5.87 11.19 -12.07
C ALA A 38 -4.71 12.20 -12.11
N VAL A 39 -4.72 13.15 -13.05
CA VAL A 39 -3.72 14.23 -13.13
C VAL A 39 -3.80 15.17 -11.92
N VAL A 40 -5.00 15.57 -11.52
CA VAL A 40 -5.22 16.42 -10.33
C VAL A 40 -4.77 15.71 -9.06
N LEU A 41 -5.17 14.45 -8.87
CA LEU A 41 -4.74 13.63 -7.72
C LEU A 41 -3.21 13.46 -7.70
N ALA A 42 -2.59 13.19 -8.85
CA ALA A 42 -1.13 13.08 -8.96
C ALA A 42 -0.40 14.39 -8.61
N SER A 43 -1.04 15.54 -8.76
CA SER A 43 -0.48 16.85 -8.36
C SER A 43 -0.63 17.16 -6.87
N LEU A 44 -1.65 16.58 -6.21
CA LEU A 44 -1.96 16.80 -4.80
C LEU A 44 -1.27 15.79 -3.87
N VAL A 45 -0.93 14.61 -4.38
CA VAL A 45 -0.15 13.61 -3.63
C VAL A 45 1.33 14.05 -3.62
N PRO A 46 2.00 14.07 -2.45
CA PRO A 46 3.44 14.32 -2.39
C PRO A 46 4.15 13.38 -3.37
N ARG A 47 4.90 13.94 -4.34
CA ARG A 47 5.61 13.14 -5.33
C ARG A 47 6.42 12.06 -4.61
N PRO A 48 6.13 10.76 -4.81
CA PRO A 48 7.05 9.74 -4.35
C PRO A 48 8.39 10.00 -5.05
N ARG A 49 9.45 10.17 -4.25
CA ARG A 49 10.81 10.49 -4.76
C ARG A 49 11.41 9.34 -5.55
N THR A 50 10.80 8.16 -5.46
CA THR A 50 11.22 6.90 -6.07
C THR A 50 10.08 6.35 -6.93
N ARG A 51 10.45 5.80 -8.08
CA ARG A 51 9.51 5.08 -8.95
C ARG A 51 9.29 3.71 -8.31
N PRO A 52 8.07 3.14 -8.29
CA PRO A 52 7.81 1.84 -7.66
C PRO A 52 8.68 0.67 -8.17
N ASP A 53 9.28 0.82 -9.36
CA ASP A 53 10.06 -0.18 -10.08
C ASP A 53 11.55 0.19 -10.22
N ASP A 54 12.06 1.25 -9.56
CA ASP A 54 13.49 1.57 -9.60
C ASP A 54 14.35 0.66 -8.71
N GLY A 55 13.70 -0.19 -7.91
CA GLY A 55 14.35 -1.12 -6.99
C GLY A 55 14.92 -0.46 -5.73
N VAL A 56 14.72 0.84 -5.55
CA VAL A 56 15.19 1.58 -4.37
C VAL A 56 14.20 1.39 -3.22
N ILE A 57 14.71 0.96 -2.08
CA ILE A 57 13.94 0.81 -0.85
C ILE A 57 14.23 2.03 0.04
N ASP A 58 13.21 2.84 0.34
CA ASP A 58 13.34 3.87 1.37
C ASP A 58 13.26 3.23 2.77
N GLU A 59 14.42 3.04 3.40
CA GLU A 59 14.53 2.45 4.74
C GLU A 59 13.79 3.25 5.83
N VAL A 60 13.62 4.57 5.64
CA VAL A 60 12.85 5.41 6.57
C VAL A 60 11.36 5.14 6.39
N ALA A 61 10.89 5.01 5.15
CA ALA A 61 9.51 4.61 4.86
C ALA A 61 9.20 3.22 5.44
N VAL A 62 10.11 2.25 5.28
CA VAL A 62 9.99 0.90 5.86
C VAL A 62 9.90 0.93 7.39
N ARG A 63 10.77 1.67 8.07
CA ARG A 63 10.75 1.79 9.54
C ARG A 63 9.48 2.46 10.03
N ARG A 64 9.06 3.55 9.41
CA ARG A 64 7.79 4.23 9.73
C ARG A 64 6.60 3.32 9.49
N ALA A 65 6.63 2.51 8.43
CA ALA A 65 5.56 1.56 8.13
C ALA A 65 5.48 0.45 9.17
N ALA A 66 6.63 -0.12 9.58
CA ALA A 66 6.69 -1.12 10.65
C ALA A 66 6.20 -0.55 11.99
N ALA A 67 6.49 0.71 12.28
CA ALA A 67 6.00 1.43 13.46
C ALA A 67 4.50 1.78 13.39
N GLY A 68 3.86 1.70 12.21
CA GLY A 68 2.47 2.14 11.99
C GLY A 68 2.30 3.65 11.82
N GLU A 69 3.39 4.37 11.57
CA GLU A 69 3.43 5.83 11.44
C GLU A 69 3.43 6.28 9.96
N HIS A 70 3.63 5.36 9.02
CA HIS A 70 3.65 5.68 7.60
C HIS A 70 2.23 5.80 7.04
N ARG A 71 1.92 6.96 6.43
CA ARG A 71 0.61 7.27 5.83
C ARG A 71 0.63 7.31 4.30
N GLY A 72 1.75 6.96 3.67
CA GLY A 72 1.94 6.98 2.22
C GLY A 72 1.80 5.60 1.56
N PRO A 73 1.73 5.56 0.22
CA PRO A 73 1.80 4.31 -0.53
C PRO A 73 3.22 3.73 -0.45
N LEU A 74 3.34 2.48 0.02
CA LEU A 74 4.58 1.71 -0.03
C LEU A 74 4.71 0.95 -1.34
N THR A 75 5.92 0.91 -1.90
CA THR A 75 6.25 0.01 -3.00
C THR A 75 6.14 -1.45 -2.58
N ARG A 76 6.10 -2.37 -3.55
CA ARG A 76 6.09 -3.80 -3.25
C ARG A 76 7.34 -4.22 -2.46
N ALA A 77 8.50 -3.70 -2.84
CA ALA A 77 9.78 -4.00 -2.18
C ALA A 77 9.79 -3.50 -0.73
N GLU A 78 9.36 -2.25 -0.51
CA GLU A 78 9.26 -1.67 0.84
C GLU A 78 8.27 -2.42 1.72
N ARG A 79 7.14 -2.86 1.16
CA ARG A 79 6.16 -3.65 1.89
C ARG A 79 6.71 -5.01 2.32
N ILE A 80 7.47 -5.67 1.45
CA ILE A 80 8.17 -6.93 1.78
C ILE A 80 9.19 -6.68 2.89
N ALA A 81 10.00 -5.63 2.77
CA ALA A 81 10.99 -5.25 3.78
C ALA A 81 10.33 -4.93 5.13
N ALA A 82 9.21 -4.21 5.13
CA ALA A 82 8.45 -3.89 6.35
C ALA A 82 7.86 -5.14 7.01
N VAL A 83 7.30 -6.08 6.24
CA VAL A 83 6.82 -7.37 6.76
C VAL A 83 7.95 -8.15 7.44
N ARG A 84 9.13 -8.23 6.80
CA ARG A 84 10.30 -8.92 7.37
C ARG A 84 10.82 -8.25 8.63
N LEU A 85 10.95 -6.93 8.62
CA LEU A 85 11.38 -6.15 9.78
C LEU A 85 10.45 -6.37 10.98
N MET A 86 9.14 -6.29 10.77
CA MET A 86 8.16 -6.54 11.83
C MET A 86 8.24 -7.98 12.35
N HIS A 87 8.43 -8.95 11.47
CA HIS A 87 8.59 -10.35 11.88
C HIS A 87 9.85 -10.58 12.73
N GLN A 88 10.99 -9.99 12.33
CA GLN A 88 12.24 -10.02 13.10
C GLN A 88 12.10 -9.36 14.47
N GLN A 89 11.25 -8.33 14.58
CA GLN A 89 10.89 -7.68 15.85
C GLN A 89 9.90 -8.50 16.70
N GLY A 90 9.50 -9.69 16.25
CA GLY A 90 8.55 -10.56 16.96
C GLY A 90 7.09 -10.16 16.81
N ALA A 91 6.75 -9.29 15.86
CA ALA A 91 5.36 -8.92 15.61
C ALA A 91 4.55 -10.14 15.12
N ARG A 92 3.36 -10.29 15.70
CA ARG A 92 2.40 -11.30 15.28
C ARG A 92 1.77 -10.94 13.93
N ARG A 93 1.31 -11.96 13.20
CA ARG A 93 0.79 -11.82 11.82
C ARG A 93 -0.45 -10.91 11.72
N ASP A 94 -1.28 -10.89 12.74
CA ASP A 94 -2.42 -9.98 12.89
C ASP A 94 -1.98 -8.52 12.94
N LEU A 95 -0.96 -8.19 13.74
CA LEU A 95 -0.41 -6.84 13.81
C LEU A 95 0.22 -6.40 12.48
N ILE A 96 0.97 -7.29 11.83
CA ILE A 96 1.55 -7.05 10.49
C ILE A 96 0.43 -6.80 9.46
N SER A 97 -0.62 -7.62 9.49
CA SER A 97 -1.75 -7.51 8.57
C SER A 97 -2.49 -6.18 8.75
N SER A 98 -2.77 -5.80 10.00
CA SER A 98 -3.44 -4.54 10.34
C SER A 98 -2.63 -3.32 9.93
N ARG A 99 -1.31 -3.30 10.19
CA ARG A 99 -0.48 -2.12 9.89
C ARG A 99 -0.14 -1.94 8.41
N LEU A 100 0.06 -3.04 7.68
CA LEU A 100 0.55 -2.98 6.30
C LEU A 100 -0.54 -3.31 5.25
N GLY A 101 -1.75 -3.65 5.69
CA GLY A 101 -2.85 -4.04 4.82
C GLY A 101 -2.54 -5.29 3.99
N VAL A 102 -1.77 -6.22 4.57
CA VAL A 102 -1.29 -7.43 3.88
C VAL A 102 -2.07 -8.65 4.37
N SER A 103 -2.57 -9.47 3.45
CA SER A 103 -3.27 -10.71 3.82
C SER A 103 -2.33 -11.75 4.43
N TRP A 104 -2.87 -12.62 5.28
CA TRP A 104 -2.11 -13.69 5.95
C TRP A 104 -1.39 -14.62 4.97
N ALA A 105 -2.04 -14.96 3.85
CA ALA A 105 -1.43 -15.75 2.79
C ALA A 105 -0.24 -15.04 2.12
N THR A 106 -0.29 -13.71 2.02
CA THR A 106 0.80 -12.91 1.48
C THR A 106 1.94 -12.80 2.49
N ILE A 107 1.65 -12.62 3.77
CA ILE A 107 2.66 -12.68 4.85
C ILE A 107 3.35 -14.05 4.83
N GLY A 108 2.59 -15.14 4.76
CA GLY A 108 3.12 -16.50 4.67
C GLY A 108 4.05 -16.72 3.48
N ARG A 109 3.69 -16.21 2.29
CA ARG A 109 4.58 -16.26 1.10
C ARG A 109 5.85 -15.44 1.27
N ILE A 110 5.74 -14.24 1.86
CA ILE A 110 6.90 -13.36 2.09
C ILE A 110 7.88 -14.01 3.05
N LEU A 111 7.40 -14.56 4.17
CA LEU A 111 8.25 -15.18 5.19
C LEU A 111 8.73 -16.58 4.78
N GLY A 112 7.87 -17.38 4.12
CA GLY A 112 8.24 -18.71 3.64
C GLY A 112 9.20 -18.71 2.44
N SER A 113 9.36 -17.58 1.76
CA SER A 113 10.39 -17.41 0.72
C SER A 113 11.82 -17.30 1.26
N GLU A 114 11.99 -17.22 2.59
CA GLU A 114 13.28 -17.18 3.29
C GLU A 114 13.70 -18.51 3.91
N GLU A 115 12.94 -19.61 3.77
CA GLU A 115 13.50 -20.92 4.14
C GLU A 115 14.63 -21.24 3.15
N PRO A 116 15.92 -21.23 3.56
CA PRO A 116 16.92 -21.85 2.70
C PRO A 116 16.43 -23.29 2.57
N ARG A 117 16.32 -23.81 1.34
CA ARG A 117 16.37 -25.26 1.15
C ARG A 117 17.65 -25.71 1.83
N ARG A 118 17.57 -26.12 3.11
CA ARG A 118 18.55 -27.00 3.71
C ARG A 118 18.63 -28.12 2.69
N ARG A 119 19.73 -28.13 1.94
CA ARG A 119 20.11 -29.32 1.19
C ARG A 119 20.25 -30.39 2.26
N GLU A 120 19.22 -31.22 2.33
CA GLU A 120 19.30 -32.49 2.99
C GLU A 120 20.45 -33.26 2.35
N SER A 121 21.34 -33.73 3.23
CA SER A 121 22.01 -35.03 3.15
C SER A 121 23.07 -35.22 2.07
N ALA A 122 24.33 -35.18 2.49
CA ALA A 122 25.26 -36.33 2.51
C ALA A 122 26.72 -35.83 2.58
#